data_AF-A0A2G1ZIT0-F1
#
_entry.id   AF-A0A2G1ZIT0-F1
#
_cell.length_a   1.000
_cell.length_b   1.000
_cell.length_c   1.000
_cell.angle_alpha   90.00
_cell.angle_beta   90.00
_cell.angle_gamma   90.00
#
_symmetry.space_group_name_H-M   'P 1'
#
loop_
_entity.id
_entity.type
_entity.pdbx_description
1 polymer ?
#
loop_
_entity_poly.entity_id
_entity_poly.type
_entity_poly.pdbx_seq_one_letter_code
_entity_poly.pdbx_strand_id
1 'polypeptide(L)'
;MKTAFKRTFLSTLIVPFALVAQSASAVMITDWGYDVSSVFSDVSATAGDGSVTASDSDRKLSWGVGSGDQSSVSITDVSAPSGLETNGGFVAGGVFTHTNNVLPARGAALSGFTLTSTLTLTPFAPPGGALPPTSTPFVSFFNETMNSGTCVDDSVSVCDDIFTIDNFDDLGAVPNGSGGFEFASSFILDDYNYTVFLEIIGLGVLADDACIEAGAGVGCVGLLTEEGETNNFSTRFRIEAREVPEPGTLALLGLGLAGLGLARRKKAANV
;
A
#
# COMPACT_ATOMS: atom_id res chain seq x y z
N MET A 1 -61.57 12.50 65.25
CA MET A 1 -60.78 11.66 64.31
C MET A 1 -61.70 11.11 63.23
N LYS A 2 -61.49 11.54 61.97
CA LYS A 2 -61.71 10.80 60.71
C LYS A 2 -61.42 11.76 59.56
N THR A 3 -60.18 11.70 59.09
CA THR A 3 -59.65 12.45 57.94
C THR A 3 -60.16 11.81 56.65
N ALA A 4 -60.79 12.60 55.78
CA ALA A 4 -61.12 12.19 54.42
C ALA A 4 -60.04 12.71 53.47
N PHE A 5 -59.27 11.78 52.90
CA PHE A 5 -58.18 12.03 51.98
C PHE A 5 -58.74 12.31 50.58
N LYS A 6 -58.61 13.55 50.08
CA LYS A 6 -58.92 13.87 48.67
C LYS A 6 -57.79 13.32 47.79
N ARG A 7 -58.14 12.37 46.90
CA ARG A 7 -57.24 11.85 45.85
C ARG A 7 -57.21 12.83 44.68
N THR A 8 -56.09 13.52 44.51
CA THR A 8 -55.80 14.32 43.32
C THR A 8 -55.26 13.37 42.24
N PHE A 9 -56.00 13.17 41.15
CA PHE A 9 -55.50 12.50 39.95
C PHE A 9 -54.59 13.48 39.20
N LEU A 10 -53.27 13.25 39.24
CA LEU A 10 -52.35 13.87 38.30
C LEU A 10 -52.40 13.07 36.99
N SER A 11 -53.05 13.64 35.97
CA SER A 11 -52.99 13.14 34.60
C SER A 11 -51.63 13.50 34.00
N THR A 12 -50.68 12.56 33.99
CA THR A 12 -49.40 12.69 33.29
C THR A 12 -49.62 12.51 31.78
N LEU A 13 -49.51 13.62 31.05
CA LEU A 13 -49.47 13.67 29.59
C LEU A 13 -48.12 13.07 29.14
N ILE A 14 -48.10 11.84 28.64
CA ILE A 14 -46.92 11.25 28.00
C ILE A 14 -46.90 11.77 26.55
N VAL A 15 -46.06 12.77 26.28
CA VAL A 15 -45.72 13.19 24.92
C VAL A 15 -44.71 12.17 24.37
N PRO A 16 -45.02 11.39 23.31
CA PRO A 16 -44.02 10.55 22.69
C PRO A 16 -43.09 11.46 21.88
N PHE A 17 -41.88 11.71 22.40
CA PHE A 17 -40.77 12.19 21.60
C PHE A 17 -40.44 11.08 20.59
N ALA A 18 -40.90 11.23 19.35
CA ALA A 18 -40.41 10.42 18.25
C ALA A 18 -38.97 10.85 17.97
N LEU A 19 -38.00 10.15 18.59
CA LEU A 19 -36.60 10.19 18.16
C LEU A 19 -36.54 9.60 16.75
N VAL A 20 -36.57 10.48 15.75
CA VAL A 20 -36.14 10.14 14.40
C VAL A 20 -34.63 9.97 14.50
N ALA A 21 -34.17 8.71 14.59
CA ALA A 21 -32.77 8.39 14.37
C ALA A 21 -32.47 8.72 12.90
N GLN A 22 -31.85 9.86 12.64
CA GLN A 22 -31.25 10.12 11.34
C GLN A 22 -30.02 9.23 11.25
N SER A 23 -30.10 8.14 10.50
CA SER A 23 -28.93 7.41 10.02
C SER A 23 -28.22 8.33 9.02
N ALA A 24 -27.12 8.95 9.45
CA ALA A 24 -26.22 9.64 8.53
C ALA A 24 -25.43 8.56 7.80
N SER A 25 -25.83 8.20 6.58
CA SER A 25 -25.01 7.39 5.69
C SER A 25 -23.95 8.31 5.08
N ALA A 26 -22.68 7.92 5.20
CA ALA A 26 -21.63 8.66 4.52
C ALA A 26 -21.71 8.43 3.01
N VAL A 27 -21.33 9.44 2.24
CA VAL A 27 -21.25 9.34 0.78
C VAL A 27 -19.91 8.73 0.41
N MET A 28 -19.91 7.76 -0.50
CA MET A 28 -18.69 7.18 -1.05
C MET A 28 -17.78 8.27 -1.62
N ILE A 29 -16.49 8.19 -1.34
CA ILE A 29 -15.47 9.00 -2.00
C ILE A 29 -15.27 8.41 -3.39
N THR A 30 -15.57 9.22 -4.40
CA THR A 30 -15.53 8.86 -5.82
C THR A 30 -14.21 9.22 -6.49
N ASP A 31 -13.48 10.20 -5.96
CA ASP A 31 -12.20 10.67 -6.50
C ASP A 31 -11.26 11.08 -5.37
N TRP A 32 -9.99 10.79 -5.57
CA TRP A 32 -8.91 10.98 -4.61
C TRP A 32 -7.75 11.76 -5.24
N GLY A 33 -7.24 12.72 -4.49
CA GLY A 33 -5.86 13.16 -4.63
C GLY A 33 -4.92 12.15 -3.97
N TYR A 34 -3.70 12.09 -4.47
CA TYR A 34 -2.68 11.18 -3.96
C TYR A 34 -1.29 11.81 -4.00
N ASP A 35 -0.45 11.38 -3.08
CA ASP A 35 0.98 11.68 -3.03
C ASP A 35 1.72 10.38 -2.72
N VAL A 36 2.59 9.96 -3.64
CA VAL A 36 3.49 8.82 -3.46
C VAL A 36 4.90 9.37 -3.34
N SER A 37 5.47 9.20 -2.14
CA SER A 37 6.85 9.56 -1.83
C SER A 37 7.66 8.32 -1.48
N SER A 38 8.84 8.20 -2.08
CA SER A 38 9.73 7.05 -1.90
C SER A 38 11.08 7.49 -1.34
N VAL A 39 11.68 6.67 -0.50
CA VAL A 39 13.04 6.90 0.02
C VAL A 39 13.80 5.58 0.15
N PHE A 40 15.10 5.63 -0.10
CA PHE A 40 16.04 4.56 0.21
C PHE A 40 16.59 4.72 1.63
N SER A 41 16.69 3.61 2.34
CA SER A 41 17.20 3.53 3.71
C SER A 41 17.91 2.20 3.93
N ASP A 42 18.51 2.00 5.10
CA ASP A 42 19.20 0.76 5.47
C ASP A 42 20.21 0.27 4.41
N VAL A 43 20.92 1.22 3.81
CA VAL A 43 21.85 0.96 2.71
C VAL A 43 23.06 0.16 3.20
N SER A 44 23.36 -0.91 2.49
CA SER A 44 24.54 -1.75 2.69
C SER A 44 25.41 -1.78 1.44
N ALA A 45 26.70 -1.98 1.63
CA ALA A 45 27.67 -2.04 0.55
C ALA A 45 28.66 -3.17 0.76
N THR A 46 29.21 -3.69 -0.34
CA THR A 46 30.35 -4.60 -0.32
C THR A 46 31.62 -3.89 0.15
N ALA A 47 32.64 -4.66 0.54
CA ALA A 47 33.93 -4.10 0.88
C ALA A 47 34.66 -3.61 -0.37
N GLY A 48 35.33 -2.45 -0.29
CA GLY A 48 36.11 -1.89 -1.38
C GLY A 48 36.46 -0.43 -1.16
N ASP A 49 37.06 0.19 -2.17
CA ASP A 49 37.32 1.63 -2.20
C ASP A 49 36.02 2.41 -2.41
N GLY A 50 35.92 3.62 -1.85
CA GLY A 50 34.75 4.50 -2.03
C GLY A 50 33.56 4.13 -1.14
N SER A 51 32.37 4.59 -1.52
CA SER A 51 31.14 4.37 -0.76
C SER A 51 29.90 4.48 -1.66
N VAL A 52 28.82 3.78 -1.28
CA VAL A 52 27.48 4.08 -1.80
C VAL A 52 27.03 5.42 -1.23
N THR A 53 26.61 6.33 -2.11
CA THR A 53 26.23 7.69 -1.74
C THR A 53 24.76 7.94 -2.07
N ALA A 54 24.01 8.41 -1.09
CA ALA A 54 22.62 8.84 -1.28
C ALA A 54 22.56 10.29 -1.75
N SER A 55 21.59 10.58 -2.62
CA SER A 55 21.31 11.91 -3.19
C SER A 55 19.82 12.04 -3.54
N ASP A 56 19.41 13.23 -3.99
CA ASP A 56 18.02 13.55 -4.33
C ASP A 56 17.03 13.22 -3.19
N SER A 57 17.32 13.69 -1.97
CA SER A 57 16.54 13.39 -0.77
C SER A 57 16.36 11.88 -0.53
N ASP A 58 17.46 11.15 -0.70
CA ASP A 58 17.54 9.69 -0.56
C ASP A 58 16.71 8.91 -1.60
N ARG A 59 16.38 9.52 -2.75
CA ARG A 59 15.73 8.84 -3.89
C ARG A 59 16.69 8.33 -4.95
N LYS A 60 17.99 8.53 -4.75
CA LYS A 60 19.03 7.98 -5.61
C LYS A 60 20.21 7.50 -4.78
N LEU A 61 20.61 6.25 -5.00
CA LEU A 61 21.88 5.70 -4.52
C LEU A 61 22.84 5.58 -5.70
N SER A 62 24.10 5.95 -5.53
CA SER A 62 25.13 5.83 -6.57
C SER A 62 26.43 5.31 -6.00
N TRP A 63 27.15 4.50 -6.76
CA TRP A 63 28.40 3.87 -6.32
C TRP A 63 29.35 3.68 -7.50
N GLY A 64 30.59 3.31 -7.18
CA GLY A 64 31.69 3.25 -8.14
C GLY A 64 32.77 4.29 -7.88
N VAL A 65 33.98 3.97 -8.35
CA VAL A 65 35.21 4.71 -8.05
C VAL A 65 35.99 5.06 -9.32
N GLY A 66 36.83 6.09 -9.23
CA GLY A 66 37.62 6.58 -10.35
C GLY A 66 36.91 7.73 -11.07
N SER A 67 37.17 7.87 -12.37
CA SER A 67 36.66 8.97 -13.19
C SER A 67 35.62 8.55 -14.22
N GLY A 68 35.22 7.28 -14.24
CA GLY A 68 34.13 6.78 -15.08
C GLY A 68 32.76 7.08 -14.48
N ASP A 69 31.70 6.79 -15.23
CA ASP A 69 30.33 6.92 -14.76
C ASP A 69 30.04 5.92 -13.63
N GLN A 70 29.18 6.33 -12.70
CA GLN A 70 28.78 5.53 -11.54
C GLN A 70 27.52 4.72 -11.85
N SER A 71 27.45 3.47 -11.36
CA SER A 71 26.19 2.73 -11.31
C SER A 71 25.25 3.38 -10.29
N SER A 72 23.94 3.25 -10.51
CA SER A 72 22.96 3.86 -9.61
C SER A 72 21.59 3.20 -9.64
N VAL A 73 20.89 3.27 -8.51
CA VAL A 73 19.44 3.05 -8.44
C VAL A 73 18.73 4.36 -8.10
N SER A 74 17.59 4.61 -8.73
CA SER A 74 16.75 5.77 -8.44
C SER A 74 15.26 5.43 -8.48
N ILE A 75 14.44 6.21 -7.77
CA ILE A 75 12.98 6.09 -7.76
C ILE A 75 12.33 7.46 -7.96
N THR A 76 11.28 7.52 -8.78
CA THR A 76 10.49 8.75 -8.97
C THR A 76 9.25 8.79 -8.10
N ASP A 77 8.96 9.95 -7.51
CA ASP A 77 7.70 10.23 -6.83
C ASP A 77 6.61 10.67 -7.81
N VAL A 78 5.34 10.47 -7.44
CA VAL A 78 4.19 10.88 -8.24
C VAL A 78 3.12 11.47 -7.32
N SER A 79 2.55 12.60 -7.69
CA SER A 79 1.42 13.19 -6.97
C SER A 79 0.43 13.89 -7.91
N ALA A 80 -0.83 13.89 -7.50
CA ALA A 80 -1.89 14.62 -8.18
C ALA A 80 -2.97 15.05 -7.16
N PRO A 81 -3.58 16.24 -7.33
CA PRO A 81 -4.65 16.70 -6.44
C PRO A 81 -5.96 15.93 -6.61
N SER A 82 -6.13 15.23 -7.73
CA SER A 82 -7.30 14.42 -8.09
C SER A 82 -6.93 13.45 -9.22
N GLY A 83 -7.80 12.48 -9.53
CA GLY A 83 -7.67 11.59 -10.69
C GLY A 83 -7.47 10.12 -10.35
N LEU A 84 -7.39 9.76 -9.06
CA LEU A 84 -7.56 8.37 -8.64
C LEU A 84 -9.05 8.14 -8.37
N GLU A 85 -9.76 7.64 -9.39
CA GLU A 85 -11.18 7.36 -9.32
C GLU A 85 -11.44 6.05 -8.55
N THR A 86 -12.40 6.08 -7.62
CA THR A 86 -12.84 4.87 -6.90
C THR A 86 -13.54 3.91 -7.85
N ASN A 87 -13.12 2.64 -7.83
CA ASN A 87 -13.48 1.61 -8.81
C ASN A 87 -13.06 1.96 -10.25
N GLY A 88 -12.10 2.88 -10.40
CA GLY A 88 -11.51 3.28 -11.66
C GLY A 88 -10.29 2.44 -12.06
N GLY A 89 -9.58 2.94 -13.08
CA GLY A 89 -8.34 2.33 -13.56
C GLY A 89 -7.13 2.62 -12.67
N PHE A 90 -5.99 2.04 -13.04
CA PHE A 90 -4.72 2.31 -12.39
C PHE A 90 -4.17 3.70 -12.74
N VAL A 91 -3.57 4.35 -11.74
CA VAL A 91 -2.71 5.54 -11.90
C VAL A 91 -1.25 5.17 -11.60
N ALA A 92 -0.30 5.96 -12.09
CA ALA A 92 1.12 5.70 -11.87
C ALA A 92 1.54 5.92 -10.40
N GLY A 93 2.40 5.04 -9.87
CA GLY A 93 2.93 5.10 -8.50
C GLY A 93 4.42 5.45 -8.41
N GLY A 94 5.17 5.29 -9.50
CA GLY A 94 6.60 5.60 -9.54
C GLY A 94 7.35 4.67 -10.50
N VAL A 95 8.57 5.05 -10.85
CA VAL A 95 9.46 4.25 -11.70
C VAL A 95 10.78 4.08 -10.97
N PHE A 96 11.14 2.83 -10.72
CA PHE A 96 12.47 2.47 -10.27
C PHE A 96 13.35 2.26 -11.48
N THR A 97 14.57 2.79 -11.42
CA THR A 97 15.56 2.73 -12.48
C THR A 97 16.86 2.20 -11.91
N HIS A 98 17.39 1.14 -12.52
CA HIS A 98 18.76 0.69 -12.29
C HIS A 98 19.59 1.03 -13.53
N THR A 99 20.57 1.92 -13.38
CA THR A 99 21.60 2.20 -14.38
C THR A 99 22.86 1.41 -14.01
N ASN A 100 23.18 0.42 -14.84
CA ASN A 100 24.35 -0.43 -14.66
C ASN A 100 25.50 0.09 -15.54
N ASN A 101 26.62 0.44 -14.93
CA ASN A 101 27.82 0.89 -15.64
C ASN A 101 28.99 -0.05 -15.32
N VAL A 102 29.90 -0.24 -16.28
CA VAL A 102 31.11 -1.05 -16.02
C VAL A 102 31.99 -0.37 -14.98
N LEU A 103 31.98 -0.90 -13.76
CA LEU A 103 32.78 -0.38 -12.65
C LEU A 103 34.13 -1.10 -12.50
N PRO A 104 35.15 -0.45 -11.92
CA PRO A 104 36.37 -1.14 -11.56
C PRO A 104 36.17 -2.02 -10.31
N ALA A 105 36.57 -3.29 -10.39
CA ALA A 105 36.38 -4.31 -9.35
C ALA A 105 36.98 -4.02 -7.94
N ARG A 106 37.75 -2.94 -7.78
CA ARG A 106 38.27 -2.53 -6.45
C ARG A 106 37.28 -1.69 -5.65
N GLY A 107 36.24 -1.16 -6.29
CA GLY A 107 35.25 -0.29 -5.66
C GLY A 107 34.28 -1.06 -4.79
N ALA A 108 33.80 -0.41 -3.73
CA ALA A 108 32.61 -0.86 -3.02
C ALA A 108 31.38 -0.69 -3.92
N ALA A 109 30.47 -1.67 -3.88
CA ALA A 109 29.23 -1.67 -4.64
C ALA A 109 28.02 -1.81 -3.70
N LEU A 110 26.84 -1.44 -4.19
CA LEU A 110 25.60 -1.64 -3.44
C LEU A 110 25.36 -3.13 -3.21
N SER A 111 24.96 -3.52 -1.99
CA SER A 111 24.61 -4.92 -1.67
C SER A 111 23.16 -5.11 -1.23
N GLY A 112 22.49 -4.01 -0.87
CA GLY A 112 21.11 -4.05 -0.43
C GLY A 112 20.66 -2.72 0.16
N PHE A 113 19.36 -2.52 0.19
CA PHE A 113 18.69 -1.33 0.75
C PHE A 113 17.22 -1.65 1.04
N THR A 114 16.58 -0.79 1.83
CA THR A 114 15.12 -0.77 1.98
C THR A 114 14.55 0.41 1.21
N LEU A 115 13.73 0.15 0.19
CA LEU A 115 12.91 1.15 -0.50
C LEU A 115 11.57 1.28 0.23
N THR A 116 11.33 2.41 0.90
CA THR A 116 10.05 2.67 1.54
C THR A 116 9.21 3.59 0.65
N SER A 117 8.11 3.06 0.11
CA SER A 117 7.12 3.84 -0.64
C SER A 117 5.96 4.22 0.28
N THR A 118 5.65 5.51 0.36
CA THR A 118 4.62 6.08 1.24
C THR A 118 3.50 6.71 0.41
N LEU A 119 2.28 6.20 0.55
CA LEU A 119 1.08 6.72 -0.09
C LEU A 119 0.27 7.56 0.91
N THR A 120 -0.02 8.81 0.54
CA THR A 120 -1.01 9.65 1.22
C THR A 120 -2.20 9.84 0.29
N LEU A 121 -3.40 9.51 0.78
CA LEU A 121 -4.66 9.72 0.05
C LEU A 121 -5.41 10.93 0.61
N THR A 122 -5.96 11.76 -0.27
CA THR A 122 -6.78 12.91 0.11
C THR A 122 -8.12 12.84 -0.62
N PRO A 123 -9.27 12.75 0.08
CA PRO A 123 -10.57 12.76 -0.56
C PRO A 123 -10.76 14.05 -1.37
N PHE A 124 -10.95 13.92 -2.69
CA PHE A 124 -11.19 15.05 -3.57
C PHE A 124 -12.70 15.24 -3.81
N ALA A 125 -13.45 14.16 -4.02
CA ALA A 125 -14.90 14.20 -4.22
C ALA A 125 -15.62 13.08 -3.43
N PRO A 126 -16.37 13.40 -2.35
CA PRO A 126 -16.50 14.73 -1.76
C PRO A 126 -15.17 15.19 -1.10
N PRO A 127 -14.90 16.50 -1.00
CA PRO A 127 -13.66 17.00 -0.42
C PRO A 127 -13.52 16.65 1.06
N GLY A 128 -12.34 16.18 1.46
CA GLY A 128 -12.00 15.82 2.83
C GLY A 128 -10.54 16.14 3.16
N GLY A 129 -10.15 15.87 4.41
CA GLY A 129 -8.75 16.00 4.84
C GLY A 129 -7.90 14.83 4.37
N ALA A 130 -6.59 15.07 4.21
CA ALA A 130 -5.64 14.00 3.93
C ALA A 130 -5.69 12.92 5.02
N LEU A 131 -5.69 11.65 4.59
CA LEU A 131 -5.63 10.51 5.49
C LEU A 131 -4.20 10.31 6.00
N PRO A 132 -4.02 9.60 7.13
CA PRO A 132 -2.69 9.20 7.57
C PRO A 132 -1.94 8.44 6.45
N PRO A 133 -0.65 8.74 6.23
CA PRO A 133 0.14 8.06 5.21
C PRO A 133 0.29 6.57 5.53
N THR A 134 0.32 5.75 4.49
CA THR A 134 0.61 4.31 4.57
C THR A 134 1.93 4.02 3.88
N SER A 135 2.87 3.40 4.59
CA SER A 135 4.21 3.09 4.08
C SER A 135 4.39 1.59 3.86
N THR A 136 4.97 1.22 2.72
CA THR A 136 5.31 -0.16 2.36
C THR A 136 6.83 -0.27 2.16
N PRO A 137 7.54 -1.03 3.00
CA PRO A 137 8.97 -1.27 2.84
C PRO A 137 9.23 -2.46 1.90
N PHE A 138 10.04 -2.24 0.87
CA PHE A 138 10.59 -3.27 -0.01
C PHE A 138 12.06 -3.47 0.36
N VAL A 139 12.35 -4.58 1.02
CA VAL A 139 13.72 -4.99 1.37
C VAL A 139 14.35 -5.62 0.14
N SER A 140 15.56 -5.20 -0.22
CA SER A 140 16.22 -5.67 -1.42
C SER A 140 17.57 -6.32 -1.16
N PHE A 141 17.90 -7.27 -2.02
CA PHE A 141 19.29 -7.64 -2.27
C PHE A 141 19.72 -7.11 -3.63
N PHE A 142 20.97 -6.67 -3.69
CA PHE A 142 21.59 -6.21 -4.91
C PHE A 142 22.95 -6.89 -5.04
N ASN A 143 23.30 -7.35 -6.24
CA ASN A 143 24.63 -7.85 -6.54
C ASN A 143 25.17 -7.13 -7.78
N GLU A 144 26.16 -6.26 -7.56
CA GLU A 144 27.03 -5.77 -8.63
C GLU A 144 28.05 -6.86 -8.92
N THR A 145 27.84 -7.52 -10.02
CA THR A 145 28.51 -8.74 -10.35
C THR A 145 29.93 -8.50 -10.86
N MET A 146 30.76 -9.53 -10.79
CA MET A 146 32.08 -9.44 -11.40
C MET A 146 31.94 -9.56 -12.91
N ASN A 147 32.35 -8.51 -13.62
CA ASN A 147 32.37 -8.41 -15.08
C ASN A 147 33.35 -9.38 -15.78
N SER A 148 33.17 -10.68 -15.57
CA SER A 148 33.99 -11.74 -16.11
C SER A 148 33.18 -13.02 -16.36
N GLY A 149 32.97 -13.34 -17.64
CA GLY A 149 32.32 -14.59 -18.05
C GLY A 149 30.80 -14.55 -17.91
N THR A 150 30.19 -15.71 -17.65
CA THR A 150 28.75 -15.87 -17.41
C THR A 150 28.56 -16.27 -15.96
N CYS A 151 28.04 -15.37 -15.12
CA CYS A 151 27.77 -15.65 -13.71
C CYS A 151 26.49 -16.44 -13.49
N VAL A 152 25.48 -16.18 -14.32
CA VAL A 152 24.15 -16.80 -14.27
C VAL A 152 23.69 -17.10 -15.70
N ASP A 153 22.84 -18.10 -15.87
CA ASP A 153 22.44 -18.64 -17.17
C ASP A 153 21.68 -17.61 -18.02
N ASP A 154 20.86 -16.76 -17.40
CA ASP A 154 20.03 -15.75 -18.07
C ASP A 154 20.77 -14.42 -18.32
N SER A 155 22.05 -14.29 -17.95
CA SER A 155 22.84 -13.08 -18.24
C SER A 155 23.12 -12.95 -19.74
N VAL A 156 22.92 -11.75 -20.26
CA VAL A 156 23.10 -11.43 -21.69
C VAL A 156 24.45 -10.76 -21.96
N SER A 157 24.94 -9.94 -21.03
CA SER A 157 26.19 -9.20 -21.14
C SER A 157 27.36 -9.93 -20.45
N VAL A 158 28.40 -9.21 -20.03
CA VAL A 158 29.59 -9.78 -19.39
C VAL A 158 29.34 -10.04 -17.90
N CYS A 159 28.27 -10.78 -17.61
CA CYS A 159 27.62 -10.91 -16.31
C CYS A 159 26.76 -9.68 -15.97
N ASP A 160 25.44 -9.89 -15.86
CA ASP A 160 24.46 -8.84 -15.62
C ASP A 160 24.24 -8.68 -14.12
N ASP A 161 24.04 -7.45 -13.69
CA ASP A 161 23.79 -7.12 -12.29
C ASP A 161 22.37 -7.47 -11.85
N ILE A 162 22.25 -7.93 -10.61
CA ILE A 162 21.02 -8.57 -10.13
C ILE A 162 20.40 -7.75 -9.01
N PHE A 163 19.13 -7.40 -9.19
CA PHE A 163 18.29 -6.79 -8.15
C PHE A 163 17.15 -7.74 -7.80
N THR A 164 16.88 -7.91 -6.50
CA THR A 164 15.75 -8.70 -6.01
C THR A 164 15.03 -8.02 -4.86
N ILE A 165 13.76 -8.37 -4.66
CA ILE A 165 12.98 -8.00 -3.47
C ILE A 165 12.88 -9.23 -2.57
N ASP A 166 13.39 -9.12 -1.35
CA ASP A 166 13.50 -10.22 -0.37
C ASP A 166 12.18 -10.51 0.33
N ASN A 167 11.51 -9.47 0.84
CA ASN A 167 10.31 -9.61 1.66
C ASN A 167 9.01 -9.77 0.84
N PHE A 168 9.10 -10.33 -0.36
CA PHE A 168 7.99 -10.38 -1.32
C PHE A 168 6.81 -11.21 -0.80
N ASP A 169 7.10 -12.36 -0.19
CA ASP A 169 6.09 -13.24 0.41
C ASP A 169 5.42 -12.60 1.64
N ASP A 170 6.20 -11.90 2.47
CA ASP A 170 5.70 -11.22 3.67
C ASP A 170 4.76 -10.06 3.33
N LEU A 171 4.97 -9.42 2.18
CA LEU A 171 4.10 -8.36 1.66
C LEU A 171 2.76 -8.92 1.10
N GLY A 172 2.62 -10.24 0.97
CA GLY A 172 1.39 -10.88 0.49
C GLY A 172 1.14 -10.67 -1.00
N ALA A 173 2.21 -10.57 -1.79
CA ALA A 173 2.12 -10.37 -3.23
C ALA A 173 1.39 -11.53 -3.92
N VAL A 174 0.57 -11.20 -4.92
CA VAL A 174 -0.07 -12.20 -5.79
C VAL A 174 0.28 -11.94 -7.25
N PRO A 175 0.55 -12.97 -8.07
CA PRO A 175 0.73 -12.78 -9.50
C PRO A 175 -0.52 -12.15 -10.14
N ASN A 176 -0.35 -11.09 -10.90
CA ASN A 176 -1.44 -10.36 -11.56
C ASN A 176 -1.95 -11.04 -12.86
N GLY A 177 -1.36 -12.18 -13.25
CA GLY A 177 -1.67 -12.91 -14.50
C GLY A 177 -1.13 -12.27 -15.78
N SER A 178 -0.38 -11.17 -15.68
CA SER A 178 0.19 -10.38 -16.80
C SER A 178 1.71 -10.16 -16.64
N GLY A 179 2.39 -10.99 -15.86
CA GLY A 179 3.85 -10.88 -15.65
C GLY A 179 4.25 -9.80 -14.66
N GLY A 180 3.39 -9.48 -13.69
CA GLY A 180 3.70 -8.63 -12.56
C GLY A 180 3.00 -9.12 -11.30
N PHE A 181 2.98 -8.28 -10.28
CA PHE A 181 2.52 -8.66 -8.95
C PHE A 181 1.64 -7.57 -8.34
N GLU A 182 0.58 -7.98 -7.65
CA GLU A 182 -0.37 -7.09 -6.98
C GLU A 182 -0.32 -7.30 -5.46
N PHE A 183 -0.45 -6.20 -4.72
CA PHE A 183 -0.53 -6.14 -3.26
C PHE A 183 -1.80 -5.40 -2.88
N ALA A 184 -2.55 -5.90 -1.90
CA ALA A 184 -3.78 -5.27 -1.46
C ALA A 184 -3.68 -4.82 -0.01
N SER A 185 -4.07 -3.57 0.25
CA SER A 185 -4.28 -3.04 1.60
C SER A 185 -5.65 -2.40 1.68
N SER A 186 -6.30 -2.46 2.85
CA SER A 186 -7.65 -1.92 3.00
C SER A 186 -7.83 -1.13 4.27
N PHE A 187 -8.68 -0.11 4.21
CA PHE A 187 -9.08 0.70 5.36
C PHE A 187 -10.57 1.00 5.29
N ILE A 188 -11.17 1.17 6.47
CA ILE A 188 -12.57 1.60 6.59
C ILE A 188 -12.60 3.10 6.83
N LEU A 189 -13.37 3.81 6.02
CA LEU A 189 -13.68 5.22 6.21
C LEU A 189 -15.19 5.39 6.08
N ASP A 190 -15.81 5.82 7.17
CA ASP A 190 -17.26 5.83 7.37
C ASP A 190 -17.89 4.45 7.05
N ASP A 191 -18.86 4.40 6.15
CA ASP A 191 -19.61 3.18 5.78
C ASP A 191 -18.97 2.39 4.63
N TYR A 192 -17.73 2.69 4.25
CA TYR A 192 -17.05 2.04 3.11
C TYR A 192 -15.71 1.44 3.52
N ASN A 193 -15.47 0.22 3.04
CA ASN A 193 -14.16 -0.40 3.03
C ASN A 193 -13.49 -0.09 1.68
N TYR A 194 -12.43 0.71 1.73
CA TYR A 194 -11.60 1.03 0.57
C TYR A 194 -10.44 0.06 0.50
N THR A 195 -10.21 -0.54 -0.66
CA THR A 195 -9.07 -1.43 -0.91
C THR A 195 -8.17 -0.80 -1.97
N VAL A 196 -6.93 -0.50 -1.60
CA VAL A 196 -5.88 -0.03 -2.50
C VAL A 196 -5.13 -1.25 -3.01
N PHE A 197 -5.06 -1.36 -4.34
CA PHE A 197 -4.28 -2.37 -5.03
C PHE A 197 -3.05 -1.70 -5.64
N LEU A 198 -1.87 -2.07 -5.16
CA LEU A 198 -0.58 -1.68 -5.71
C LEU A 198 -0.09 -2.78 -6.64
N GLU A 199 0.38 -2.42 -7.83
CA GLU A 199 0.92 -3.36 -8.81
C GLU A 199 2.35 -2.97 -9.18
N ILE A 200 3.23 -3.96 -9.26
CA ILE A 200 4.59 -3.83 -9.78
C ILE A 200 4.65 -4.51 -11.15
N ILE A 201 5.20 -3.78 -12.13
CA ILE A 201 5.32 -4.20 -13.53
C ILE A 201 6.79 -4.14 -13.93
N GLY A 202 7.28 -5.20 -14.58
CA GLY A 202 8.67 -5.28 -15.04
C GLY A 202 9.59 -6.03 -14.08
N LEU A 203 9.04 -6.68 -13.05
CA LEU A 203 9.75 -7.68 -12.27
C LEU A 203 9.20 -9.07 -12.59
N GLY A 204 10.08 -10.07 -12.55
CA GLY A 204 9.73 -11.47 -12.78
C GLY A 204 10.36 -12.38 -11.73
N VAL A 205 9.87 -13.61 -11.66
CA VAL A 205 10.57 -14.68 -10.92
C VAL A 205 11.85 -14.98 -11.68
N LEU A 206 12.99 -14.90 -10.99
CA LEU A 206 14.30 -15.19 -11.57
C LEU A 206 14.62 -16.68 -11.48
N ALA A 207 15.58 -17.14 -12.30
CA ALA A 207 16.14 -18.47 -12.18
C ALA A 207 16.89 -18.67 -10.83
N ASP A 208 16.96 -19.92 -10.38
CA ASP A 208 17.51 -20.25 -9.05
C ASP A 208 18.97 -19.81 -8.88
N ASP A 209 19.78 -19.89 -9.93
CA ASP A 209 21.18 -19.45 -9.93
C ASP A 209 21.30 -17.93 -9.77
N ALA A 210 20.44 -17.15 -10.44
CA ALA A 210 20.38 -15.70 -10.26
C ALA A 210 19.95 -15.30 -8.85
N CYS A 211 18.99 -16.01 -8.26
CA CYS A 211 18.61 -15.78 -6.86
C CYS A 211 19.76 -16.07 -5.90
N ILE A 212 20.45 -17.20 -6.09
CA ILE A 212 21.60 -17.58 -5.26
C ILE A 212 22.74 -16.57 -5.41
N GLU A 213 23.02 -16.12 -6.63
CA GLU A 213 24.06 -15.13 -6.92
C GLU A 213 23.72 -13.78 -6.28
N ALA A 214 22.45 -13.37 -6.25
CA ALA A 214 22.00 -12.19 -5.51
C ALA A 214 22.02 -12.35 -3.97
N GLY A 215 22.23 -13.56 -3.46
CA GLY A 215 22.11 -13.88 -2.03
C GLY A 215 20.66 -14.02 -1.54
N ALA A 216 19.70 -14.12 -2.45
CA ALA A 216 18.28 -14.29 -2.17
C ALA A 216 17.87 -15.78 -2.10
N GLY A 217 16.66 -16.05 -1.59
CA GLY A 217 16.06 -17.38 -1.65
C GLY A 217 15.65 -17.79 -3.07
N VAL A 218 15.66 -19.09 -3.37
CA VAL A 218 15.19 -19.62 -4.67
C VAL A 218 13.76 -19.20 -4.97
N GLY A 219 13.46 -18.88 -6.23
CA GLY A 219 12.18 -18.30 -6.65
C GLY A 219 12.00 -16.81 -6.32
N CYS A 220 13.10 -16.09 -6.07
CA CYS A 220 13.11 -14.65 -5.84
C CYS A 220 12.50 -13.85 -7.01
N VAL A 221 12.00 -12.67 -6.70
CA VAL A 221 11.43 -11.72 -7.68
C VAL A 221 12.40 -10.57 -7.90
N GLY A 222 12.73 -10.28 -9.14
CA GLY A 222 13.78 -9.32 -9.46
C GLY A 222 13.93 -9.02 -10.95
N LEU A 223 15.10 -8.48 -11.28
CA LEU A 223 15.56 -8.24 -12.65
C LEU A 223 17.08 -8.41 -12.74
N LEU A 224 17.56 -8.71 -13.94
CA LEU A 224 18.97 -8.63 -14.32
C LEU A 224 19.14 -7.38 -15.20
N THR A 225 20.20 -6.59 -15.02
CA THR A 225 20.50 -5.43 -15.86
C THR A 225 21.83 -5.61 -16.57
N GLU A 226 21.78 -5.60 -17.90
CA GLU A 226 22.98 -5.67 -18.75
C GLU A 226 23.99 -4.55 -18.46
N GLU A 227 25.28 -4.86 -18.57
CA GLU A 227 26.38 -3.91 -18.40
C GLU A 227 26.31 -2.74 -19.39
N GLY A 228 26.31 -1.51 -18.86
CA GLY A 228 26.22 -0.29 -19.66
C GLY A 228 24.80 0.09 -20.07
N GLU A 229 23.79 -0.67 -19.62
CA GLU A 229 22.38 -0.44 -19.93
C GLU A 229 21.59 0.03 -18.70
N THR A 230 20.30 0.28 -18.91
CA THR A 230 19.38 0.67 -17.85
C THR A 230 18.10 -0.14 -17.91
N ASN A 231 17.71 -0.70 -16.76
CA ASN A 231 16.42 -1.36 -16.60
C ASN A 231 15.50 -0.60 -15.66
N ASN A 232 14.20 -0.75 -15.90
CA ASN A 232 13.16 -0.12 -15.11
C ASN A 232 12.10 -1.12 -14.71
N PHE A 233 11.58 -0.96 -13.50
CA PHE A 233 10.25 -1.46 -13.16
C PHE A 233 9.39 -0.28 -12.71
N SER A 234 8.09 -0.39 -12.93
CA SER A 234 7.14 0.66 -12.59
C SER A 234 6.13 0.16 -11.59
N THR A 235 5.66 1.06 -10.73
CA THR A 235 4.51 0.81 -9.87
C THR A 235 3.30 1.57 -10.39
N ARG A 236 2.12 0.99 -10.19
CA ARG A 236 0.84 1.64 -10.42
C ARG A 236 -0.16 1.19 -9.38
N PHE A 237 -1.18 1.98 -9.10
CA PHE A 237 -2.17 1.61 -8.10
C PHE A 237 -3.57 2.07 -8.47
N ARG A 238 -4.57 1.38 -7.92
CA ARG A 238 -6.00 1.70 -8.05
C ARG A 238 -6.67 1.54 -6.70
N ILE A 239 -7.88 2.07 -6.56
CA ILE A 239 -8.66 1.95 -5.34
C ILE A 239 -10.08 1.47 -5.66
N GLU A 240 -10.57 0.51 -4.91
CA GLU A 240 -11.97 0.06 -4.94
C GLU A 240 -12.66 0.37 -3.63
N ALA A 241 -13.99 0.46 -3.65
CA ALA A 241 -14.79 0.62 -2.44
C ALA A 241 -15.95 -0.38 -2.39
N ARG A 242 -16.22 -0.88 -1.19
CA ARG A 242 -17.40 -1.69 -0.89
C ARG A 242 -18.08 -1.14 0.36
N GLU A 243 -19.39 -0.95 0.27
CA GLU A 243 -20.20 -0.55 1.42
C GLU A 243 -20.11 -1.64 2.51
N VAL A 244 -19.83 -1.22 3.75
CA VAL A 244 -19.78 -2.07 4.93
C VAL A 244 -21.19 -2.20 5.47
N PRO A 245 -21.82 -3.39 5.45
CA PRO A 245 -23.17 -3.54 5.97
C PRO A 245 -23.24 -3.15 7.44
N GLU A 246 -24.11 -2.21 7.80
CA GLU A 246 -24.26 -1.75 9.18
C GLU A 246 -24.57 -2.93 10.12
N PRO A 247 -23.71 -3.19 11.12
CA PRO A 247 -23.98 -4.24 12.10
C PRO A 247 -25.00 -3.72 13.12
N GLY A 248 -26.29 -3.87 12.84
CA GLY A 248 -27.31 -3.99 13.90
C GLY A 248 -28.47 -2.99 13.93
N THR A 249 -28.56 -2.01 13.03
CA THR A 249 -29.75 -1.11 13.01
C THR A 249 -31.04 -1.87 12.67
N LEU A 250 -30.99 -2.83 11.73
CA LEU A 250 -32.11 -3.75 11.45
C LEU A 250 -32.43 -4.68 12.63
N ALA A 251 -31.41 -5.15 13.34
CA ALA A 251 -31.60 -5.99 14.52
C ALA A 251 -32.23 -5.20 15.68
N LEU A 252 -31.78 -3.97 15.92
CA LEU A 252 -32.32 -3.07 16.93
C LEU A 252 -33.73 -2.58 16.59
N LEU A 253 -34.01 -2.31 15.31
CA LEU A 253 -35.36 -2.01 14.83
C LEU A 253 -36.28 -3.23 15.03
N GLY A 254 -35.81 -4.43 14.66
CA GLY A 254 -36.53 -5.68 14.86
C GLY A 254 -36.82 -5.97 16.32
N LEU A 255 -35.83 -5.79 17.21
CA LEU A 255 -35.98 -5.95 18.66
C LEU A 255 -36.89 -4.86 19.26
N GLY A 256 -36.78 -3.62 18.77
CA GLY A 256 -37.65 -2.51 19.16
C GLY A 256 -39.12 -2.79 18.83
N LEU A 257 -39.41 -3.22 17.60
CA LEU A 257 -40.75 -3.60 17.15
C LEU A 257 -41.30 -4.81 17.91
N ALA A 258 -40.46 -5.82 18.16
CA ALA A 258 -40.83 -6.98 18.98
C ALA A 258 -41.16 -6.57 20.42
N GLY A 259 -40.36 -5.69 21.03
CA GLY A 259 -40.60 -5.12 22.35
C GLY A 259 -41.90 -4.33 22.44
N LEU A 260 -42.19 -3.48 21.44
CA LEU A 260 -43.45 -2.74 21.31
C LEU A 260 -44.66 -3.67 21.14
N GLY A 261 -44.53 -4.75 20.35
CA GLY A 261 -45.57 -5.76 20.17
C GLY A 261 -45.91 -6.51 21.47
N LEU A 262 -44.89 -6.89 22.25
CA LEU A 262 -45.07 -7.56 23.54
C LEU A 262 -45.67 -6.62 24.61
N ALA A 263 -45.26 -5.35 24.63
CA ALA A 263 -45.81 -4.35 25.54
C ALA A 263 -47.30 -4.09 25.29
N ARG A 264 -47.73 -4.08 24.02
CA ARG A 264 -49.14 -3.88 23.64
C ARG A 264 -50.04 -5.04 24.07
N ARG A 265 -49.53 -6.28 23.99
CA ARG A 265 -50.26 -7.48 24.47
C ARG A 265 -50.46 -7.48 25.99
N LYS A 266 -49.46 -7.07 26.76
CA LYS A 266 -49.59 -6.96 28.24
C LYS A 266 -50.62 -5.91 28.67
N LYS A 267 -50.79 -4.83 27.89
CA LYS A 267 -51.81 -3.81 28.19
C LYS A 267 -53.23 -4.29 27.88
N ALA A 268 -53.41 -5.09 26.83
CA ALA A 268 -54.72 -5.65 26.47
C ALA A 268 -55.19 -6.79 27.40
N ALA A 269 -54.26 -7.48 28.07
CA ALA A 269 -54.57 -8.55 29.02
C ALA A 269 -54.88 -8.06 30.45
N ASN A 270 -54.66 -6.77 30.75
CA ASN A 270 -54.89 -6.15 32.06
C ASN A 270 -56.12 -5.20 32.05
N VAL A 271 -57.02 -5.37 31.08
CA VAL A 271 -58.37 -4.77 31.02
C VAL A 271 -59.38 -5.90 31.03
#